data_AF-A0A433PJV3-F1
#
_entry.id   AF-A0A433PJV3-F1
#
_cell.length_a   1.000
_cell.length_b   1.000
_cell.length_c   1.000
_cell.angle_alpha   90.00
_cell.angle_beta   90.00
_cell.angle_gamma   90.00
#
_symmetry.space_group_name_H-M   'P 1'
#
loop_
_entity.id
_entity.type
_entity.pdbx_description
1 polymer ?
#
loop_
_entity_poly.entity_id
_entity_poly.type
_entity_poly.pdbx_seq_one_letter_code
_entity_poly.pdbx_strand_id
1 'polypeptide(L)'
;MRNSPLLPNYVFPLCIFILCLLPPFISSSALPDYSQSPFAIPEPAVCEANNDADISLPMTLSLKHIYHHGSSGSEFANLFRRLDFTPDQLSALSVDVDEETSFVVNMRLGKTFKPSPEHMHVLRTIKTNGEMRNAMQTAGEGVYQPGVGWLPNVSDNETIVTLAKMTHNAYNDANKRDDWYELGERWGVNNSFGWEADGLRGHIFVNDDNTTLVMSLKGTSAGLFGGGETGVKDKLNDNLLFSCCCARVGSSWKTVCDCYTGNDYECDQECVEDSLSNEELYYSIAMKIFLELYALYPNATVWVTGHSLGGSLASLLGLTFGLPTVTYQIPGERRAASRLHLPGPPALNYSEIPLWHIGHTADPIFMGVCTGPSSSCWYGGFAMETRCHSGRTCVYDVVNQSGWKVDVRSHRIRDVIENLLTKWDTVPECTVEEECSECGIWNFTSSMPAVPESMELGEIGRKRSCQREP
;
A
#
# COMPACT_ATOMS: atom_id res chain seq x y z
N MET A 1 72.72 -1.29 -24.55
CA MET A 1 73.54 -0.06 -24.68
C MET A 1 72.60 1.11 -24.93
N ARG A 2 72.75 2.21 -24.15
CA ARG A 2 72.61 3.65 -24.50
C ARG A 2 71.48 4.06 -25.47
N ASN A 3 70.71 5.13 -25.31
CA ASN A 3 70.78 6.34 -24.48
C ASN A 3 69.45 7.10 -24.71
N SER A 4 69.05 7.93 -23.75
CA SER A 4 68.07 9.02 -23.91
C SER A 4 68.55 10.08 -24.93
N PRO A 5 67.65 10.98 -25.37
CA PRO A 5 67.60 12.35 -24.81
C PRO A 5 66.14 12.89 -24.75
N LEU A 6 65.73 14.08 -24.31
CA LEU A 6 66.16 15.17 -23.41
C LEU A 6 64.90 16.09 -23.23
N LEU A 7 64.81 16.81 -22.10
CA LEU A 7 63.79 17.80 -21.69
C LEU A 7 63.81 19.13 -22.52
N PRO A 8 62.88 20.10 -22.30
CA PRO A 8 63.01 21.14 -21.23
C PRO A 8 61.70 21.36 -20.42
N ASN A 9 61.71 21.49 -19.08
CA ASN A 9 61.99 22.67 -18.21
C ASN A 9 60.96 23.83 -18.36
N TYR A 10 60.49 24.61 -17.37
CA TYR A 10 60.99 25.14 -16.08
C TYR A 10 59.75 25.58 -15.23
N VAL A 11 59.62 25.18 -13.94
CA VAL A 11 59.89 25.94 -12.69
C VAL A 11 58.81 26.92 -12.20
N PHE A 12 58.36 26.69 -10.96
CA PHE A 12 57.89 27.74 -10.03
C PHE A 12 58.47 27.48 -8.62
N PRO A 13 59.04 28.50 -7.93
CA PRO A 13 59.78 28.31 -6.69
C PRO A 13 58.92 28.49 -5.44
N LEU A 14 59.46 27.93 -4.35
CA LEU A 14 59.02 28.01 -2.96
C LEU A 14 59.99 28.94 -2.19
N CYS A 15 59.49 29.87 -1.37
CA CYS A 15 60.22 30.58 -0.29
C CYS A 15 59.19 30.99 0.78
N ILE A 16 59.04 30.28 1.90
CA ILE A 16 59.71 30.41 3.21
C ILE A 16 59.41 31.71 3.99
N PHE A 17 58.61 31.52 5.06
CA PHE A 17 58.51 32.14 6.40
C PHE A 17 59.41 33.35 6.79
N ILE A 18 58.82 34.34 7.49
CA ILE A 18 59.03 34.65 8.94
C ILE A 18 58.30 35.95 9.42
N LEU A 19 57.54 35.78 10.51
CA LEU A 19 57.15 36.64 11.67
C LEU A 19 56.51 38.05 11.58
N CYS A 20 55.30 38.09 12.18
CA CYS A 20 54.83 38.92 13.30
C CYS A 20 54.99 40.45 13.29
N LEU A 21 53.85 41.15 13.38
CA LEU A 21 53.44 42.09 14.45
C LEU A 21 52.15 42.81 14.01
N LEU A 22 51.05 42.72 14.81
CA LEU A 22 50.00 43.74 15.09
C LEU A 22 48.67 43.09 15.57
N PRO A 23 47.90 43.73 16.48
CA PRO A 23 46.79 43.11 17.22
C PRO A 23 45.48 43.02 16.41
N PRO A 24 44.50 42.18 16.82
CA PRO A 24 43.23 42.06 16.11
C PRO A 24 42.32 43.26 16.45
N PHE A 25 41.91 43.99 15.41
CA PHE A 25 40.78 44.91 15.51
C PHE A 25 39.48 44.11 15.62
N ILE A 26 38.89 44.10 16.82
CA ILE A 26 37.52 43.66 17.05
C ILE A 26 36.60 44.78 16.58
N SER A 27 35.87 44.58 15.49
CA SER A 27 34.74 45.43 15.12
C SER A 27 33.45 44.75 15.58
N SER A 28 32.86 45.31 16.64
CA SER A 28 31.51 45.02 17.10
C SER A 28 30.52 45.71 16.17
N SER A 29 29.73 44.94 15.42
CA SER A 29 28.50 45.44 14.81
C SER A 29 27.32 44.91 15.61
N ALA A 30 26.73 45.80 16.40
CA ALA A 30 25.49 45.59 17.13
C ALA A 30 24.34 45.33 16.15
N LEU A 31 23.57 44.27 16.41
CA LEU A 31 22.27 44.02 15.78
C LEU A 31 21.24 45.00 16.34
N PRO A 32 20.32 45.54 15.51
CA PRO A 32 19.27 46.42 15.99
C PRO A 32 18.21 45.64 16.78
N ASP A 33 17.83 46.23 17.91
CA ASP A 33 16.78 45.85 18.83
C ASP A 33 15.41 45.94 18.15
N TYR A 34 14.67 44.82 18.09
CA TYR A 34 13.26 44.81 17.70
C TYR A 34 12.45 44.23 18.85
N SER A 35 11.88 45.14 19.64
CA SER A 35 10.94 44.87 20.72
C SER A 35 9.81 43.96 20.25
N GLN A 36 9.68 42.80 20.89
CA GLN A 36 8.59 41.86 20.67
C GLN A 36 7.26 42.41 21.22
N SER A 37 6.33 42.74 20.33
CA SER A 37 4.90 42.64 20.63
C SER A 37 4.48 41.18 20.48
N PRO A 38 3.63 40.61 21.36
CA PRO A 38 3.17 39.24 21.21
C PRO A 38 2.26 39.15 19.97
N PHE A 39 2.76 38.53 18.91
CA PHE A 39 1.94 38.07 17.80
C PHE A 39 1.06 36.94 18.34
N ALA A 40 -0.22 37.26 18.58
CA ALA A 40 -1.23 36.25 18.83
C ALA A 40 -1.34 35.36 17.59
N ILE A 41 -1.01 34.08 17.76
CA ILE A 41 -1.30 33.03 16.77
C ILE A 41 -2.84 32.91 16.74
N PRO A 42 -3.52 33.15 15.61
CA PRO A 42 -4.94 32.84 15.53
C PRO A 42 -5.09 31.32 15.69
N GLU A 43 -5.95 30.88 16.62
CA GLU A 43 -6.38 29.49 16.70
C GLU A 43 -6.85 29.03 15.31
N PRO A 44 -6.56 27.78 14.89
CA PRO A 44 -7.05 27.30 13.61
C PRO A 44 -8.57 27.29 13.66
N ALA A 45 -9.19 28.15 12.86
CA ALA A 45 -10.61 28.08 12.61
C ALA A 45 -10.92 26.67 12.08
N VAL A 46 -11.67 25.90 12.85
CA VAL A 46 -12.37 24.73 12.35
C VAL A 46 -13.32 25.26 11.28
N CYS A 47 -12.93 25.11 10.02
CA CYS A 47 -13.84 25.38 8.91
C CYS A 47 -14.97 24.36 9.03
N GLU A 48 -16.11 24.79 9.56
CA GLU A 48 -17.38 24.12 9.29
C GLU A 48 -17.55 24.07 7.77
N ALA A 49 -17.57 22.86 7.22
CA ALA A 49 -17.76 22.61 5.81
C ALA A 49 -19.17 23.06 5.40
N ASN A 50 -19.30 24.34 5.08
CA ASN A 50 -20.48 24.88 4.40
C ASN A 50 -20.45 24.37 2.97
N ASN A 51 -21.37 23.45 2.61
CA ASN A 51 -21.79 23.05 1.25
C ASN A 51 -20.94 23.63 0.10
N ASP A 52 -19.67 23.24 0.05
CA ASP A 52 -18.80 23.57 -1.07
C ASP A 52 -19.30 22.73 -2.24
N ALA A 53 -19.55 23.37 -3.37
CA ALA A 53 -19.72 22.68 -4.62
C ALA A 53 -18.62 21.62 -4.74
N ASP A 54 -18.99 20.38 -5.06
CA ASP A 54 -18.07 19.25 -5.22
C ASP A 54 -17.12 19.57 -6.39
N ILE A 55 -16.05 20.33 -6.12
CA ILE A 55 -15.08 20.75 -7.12
C ILE A 55 -14.28 19.51 -7.49
N SER A 56 -14.73 18.86 -8.56
CA SER A 56 -14.01 17.79 -9.20
C SER A 56 -13.08 18.38 -10.27
N LEU A 57 -11.78 18.08 -10.17
CA LEU A 57 -10.77 18.57 -11.10
C LEU A 57 -10.16 17.39 -11.87
N PRO A 58 -9.98 17.50 -13.20
CA PRO A 58 -9.24 16.50 -13.95
C PRO A 58 -7.75 16.60 -13.63
N MET A 59 -7.08 15.45 -13.56
CA MET A 59 -5.64 15.31 -13.37
C MET A 59 -5.11 14.25 -14.34
N THR A 60 -4.11 14.62 -15.13
CA THR A 60 -3.39 13.67 -16.00
C THR A 60 -2.28 12.99 -15.21
N LEU A 61 -2.18 11.68 -15.36
CA LEU A 61 -1.19 10.80 -14.75
C LEU A 61 -0.50 9.97 -15.83
N SER A 62 0.82 9.92 -15.81
CA SER A 62 1.59 9.13 -16.78
C SER A 62 2.51 8.14 -16.09
N LEU A 63 2.71 6.96 -16.68
CA LEU A 63 3.59 5.92 -16.14
C LEU A 63 5.02 6.46 -16.04
N LYS A 64 5.64 6.36 -14.87
CA LYS A 64 6.99 6.89 -14.63
C LYS A 64 7.96 5.85 -14.12
N HIS A 65 7.51 4.97 -13.23
CA HIS A 65 8.35 3.93 -12.63
C HIS A 65 7.63 2.58 -12.65
N ILE A 66 8.38 1.50 -12.85
CA ILE A 66 7.93 0.14 -12.51
C ILE A 66 8.92 -0.45 -11.51
N TYR A 67 8.40 -0.91 -10.38
CA TYR A 67 9.14 -1.64 -9.36
C TYR A 67 8.87 -3.13 -9.48
N HIS A 68 9.90 -3.94 -9.27
CA HIS A 68 9.80 -5.39 -9.25
C HIS A 68 10.69 -5.99 -8.16
N HIS A 69 10.17 -6.97 -7.44
CA HIS A 69 10.92 -7.78 -6.48
C HIS A 69 10.92 -9.26 -6.87
N GLY A 70 12.08 -9.83 -7.18
CA GLY A 70 12.22 -11.21 -7.67
C GLY A 70 12.00 -12.31 -6.62
N SER A 71 11.45 -13.45 -7.04
CA SER A 71 11.23 -14.65 -6.21
C SER A 71 12.52 -15.42 -5.89
N SER A 72 12.55 -16.13 -4.76
CA SER A 72 13.71 -16.86 -4.22
C SER A 72 14.12 -18.09 -5.04
N GLY A 73 13.29 -18.53 -5.99
CA GLY A 73 13.62 -19.53 -7.00
C GLY A 73 14.29 -18.96 -8.25
N SER A 74 14.33 -17.63 -8.36
CA SER A 74 14.87 -16.94 -9.51
C SER A 74 16.35 -16.71 -9.43
N GLU A 75 16.97 -16.57 -10.61
CA GLU A 75 18.34 -16.09 -10.74
C GLU A 75 18.52 -14.69 -10.07
N PHE A 76 17.42 -14.00 -9.69
CA PHE A 76 17.38 -12.72 -8.95
C PHE A 76 16.61 -12.80 -7.64
N ALA A 77 16.73 -13.94 -6.96
CA ALA A 77 16.19 -14.14 -5.62
C ALA A 77 16.37 -12.92 -4.72
N ASN A 78 15.24 -12.32 -4.34
CA ASN A 78 15.16 -11.23 -3.38
C ASN A 78 15.78 -9.90 -3.84
N LEU A 79 15.91 -9.68 -5.16
CA LEU A 79 16.38 -8.42 -5.73
C LEU A 79 15.23 -7.42 -5.98
N PHE A 80 15.38 -6.19 -5.48
CA PHE A 80 14.58 -5.03 -5.86
C PHE A 80 15.14 -4.34 -7.10
N ARG A 81 14.26 -4.11 -8.09
CA ARG A 81 14.58 -3.44 -9.35
C ARG A 81 13.59 -2.33 -9.64
N ARG A 82 14.06 -1.31 -10.36
CA ARG A 82 13.25 -0.19 -10.86
C ARG A 82 13.54 0.07 -12.33
N LEU A 83 12.50 0.25 -13.11
CA LEU A 83 12.55 0.74 -14.49
C LEU A 83 11.95 2.14 -14.53
N ASP A 84 12.64 3.09 -15.17
CA ASP A 84 12.22 4.49 -15.28
C ASP A 84 11.88 4.82 -16.74
N PHE A 85 10.84 5.62 -16.94
CA PHE A 85 10.37 5.98 -18.28
C PHE A 85 10.53 7.48 -18.56
N THR A 86 11.10 7.81 -19.72
CA THR A 86 11.05 9.17 -20.28
C THR A 86 9.82 9.35 -21.19
N PRO A 87 9.35 10.59 -21.43
CA PRO A 87 8.22 10.84 -22.34
C PRO A 87 8.40 10.25 -23.74
N ASP A 88 9.62 10.30 -24.29
CA ASP A 88 9.94 9.72 -25.60
C ASP A 88 9.79 8.19 -25.59
N GLN A 89 10.17 7.55 -24.49
CA GLN A 89 10.05 6.10 -24.33
C GLN A 89 8.59 5.66 -24.15
N LEU A 90 7.78 6.43 -23.42
CA LEU A 90 6.34 6.16 -23.30
C LEU A 90 5.63 6.28 -24.65
N SER A 91 6.01 7.27 -25.44
CA SER A 91 5.47 7.48 -26.79
C SER A 91 5.74 6.27 -27.69
N ALA A 92 6.91 5.65 -27.58
CA ALA A 92 7.26 4.44 -28.33
C ALA A 92 6.48 3.19 -27.86
N LEU A 93 6.11 3.10 -26.58
CA LEU A 93 5.32 2.00 -26.01
C LEU A 93 3.83 2.11 -26.35
N SER A 94 3.30 3.33 -26.38
CA SER A 94 1.89 3.62 -26.73
C SER A 94 1.50 3.28 -28.17
N VAL A 95 2.46 2.82 -29.00
CA VAL A 95 2.22 2.36 -30.38
C VAL A 95 1.64 0.95 -30.40
N ASP A 96 1.84 0.15 -29.36
CA ASP A 96 1.09 -1.09 -29.15
C ASP A 96 -0.30 -0.78 -28.60
N VAL A 97 -1.34 -1.28 -29.28
CA VAL A 97 -2.74 -0.89 -29.12
C VAL A 97 -3.32 -1.17 -27.71
N ASP A 98 -2.62 -1.97 -26.89
CA ASP A 98 -3.10 -2.44 -25.59
C ASP A 98 -2.36 -1.82 -24.37
N GLU A 99 -1.45 -0.86 -24.55
CA GLU A 99 -0.67 -0.25 -23.44
C GLU A 99 -0.84 1.27 -23.35
N GLU A 100 -2.02 1.73 -22.90
CA GLU A 100 -2.25 3.13 -22.54
C GLU A 100 -1.31 3.53 -21.39
N THR A 101 -0.45 4.54 -21.57
CA THR A 101 0.56 4.96 -20.58
C THR A 101 0.23 6.28 -19.88
N SER A 102 -0.80 6.98 -20.33
CA SER A 102 -1.27 8.24 -19.78
C SER A 102 -2.78 8.19 -19.57
N PHE A 103 -3.24 8.71 -18.45
CA PHE A 103 -4.59 8.53 -17.95
C PHE A 103 -5.11 9.84 -17.35
N VAL A 104 -6.41 10.11 -17.51
CA VAL A 104 -7.06 11.26 -16.89
C VAL A 104 -8.01 10.75 -15.82
N VAL A 105 -7.81 11.19 -14.59
CA VAL A 105 -8.68 10.89 -13.45
C VAL A 105 -9.25 12.17 -12.89
N ASN A 106 -10.45 12.10 -12.31
CA ASN A 106 -11.00 13.22 -11.57
C ASN A 106 -10.64 13.10 -10.09
N MET A 107 -10.14 14.20 -9.53
CA MET A 107 -9.83 14.33 -8.11
C MET A 107 -10.85 15.22 -7.42
N ARG A 108 -11.03 15.03 -6.12
CA ARG A 108 -11.83 15.89 -5.25
C ARG A 108 -11.11 16.12 -3.94
N LEU A 109 -11.39 17.25 -3.29
CA LEU A 109 -10.85 17.52 -1.97
C LEU A 109 -11.63 16.71 -0.92
N GLY A 110 -10.94 16.11 0.04
CA GLY A 110 -11.62 15.37 1.10
C GLY A 110 -10.75 15.10 2.31
N LYS A 111 -11.33 14.40 3.30
CA LYS A 111 -10.64 14.04 4.54
C LYS A 111 -9.55 13.01 4.27
N THR A 112 -8.36 13.28 4.79
CA THR A 112 -7.23 12.34 4.81
C THR A 112 -6.83 12.06 6.24
N PHE A 113 -6.21 10.92 6.49
CA PHE A 113 -5.61 10.60 7.77
C PHE A 113 -4.15 10.28 7.50
N LYS A 114 -3.20 10.91 8.19
CA LYS A 114 -1.77 10.63 7.97
C LYS A 114 -1.09 10.34 9.31
N PRO A 115 -0.13 9.40 9.36
CA PRO A 115 0.75 9.25 10.51
C PRO A 115 1.37 10.60 10.91
N SER A 116 1.47 10.89 12.21
CA SER A 116 2.29 11.99 12.68
C SER A 116 3.75 11.82 12.21
N PRO A 117 4.56 12.89 12.09
CA PRO A 117 5.97 12.75 11.71
C PRO A 117 6.76 11.78 12.59
N GLU A 118 6.47 11.74 13.90
CA GLU A 118 7.06 10.81 14.87
C GLU A 118 6.62 9.39 14.57
N HIS A 119 5.32 9.17 14.34
CA HIS A 119 4.82 7.85 14.02
C HIS A 119 5.31 7.34 12.67
N MET A 120 5.42 8.21 11.67
CA MET A 120 6.02 7.89 10.38
C MET A 120 7.51 7.51 10.53
N HIS A 121 8.22 8.03 11.53
CA HIS A 121 9.57 7.57 11.84
C HIS A 121 9.56 6.14 12.40
N VAL A 122 8.63 5.82 13.32
CA VAL A 122 8.45 4.46 13.85
C VAL A 122 8.12 3.46 12.73
N LEU A 123 7.14 3.78 11.89
CA LEU A 123 6.72 2.93 10.76
C LEU A 123 7.86 2.62 9.77
N ARG A 124 8.82 3.54 9.60
CA ARG A 124 10.02 3.31 8.77
C ARG A 124 11.02 2.33 9.36
N THR A 125 10.96 2.09 10.66
CA THR A 125 11.92 1.25 11.39
C THR A 125 11.37 -0.16 11.67
N ILE A 126 10.06 -0.36 11.56
CA ILE A 126 9.41 -1.66 11.76
C ILE A 126 9.87 -2.65 10.68
N LYS A 127 10.32 -3.81 11.12
CA LYS A 127 10.73 -4.94 10.27
C LYS A 127 9.93 -6.21 10.54
N THR A 128 9.36 -6.33 11.74
CA THR A 128 8.66 -7.53 12.19
C THR A 128 7.24 -7.21 12.62
N ASN A 129 6.38 -8.23 12.59
CA ASN A 129 5.00 -8.11 13.03
C ASN A 129 4.90 -7.77 14.53
N GLY A 130 5.81 -8.32 15.36
CA GLY A 130 5.92 -7.98 16.78
C GLY A 130 6.28 -6.52 17.06
N GLU A 131 7.13 -5.90 16.22
CA GLU A 131 7.41 -4.46 16.32
C GLU A 131 6.19 -3.61 15.94
N MET A 132 5.42 -4.01 14.91
CA MET A 132 4.15 -3.35 14.57
C MET A 132 3.16 -3.44 15.74
N ARG A 133 3.01 -4.63 16.34
CA ARG A 133 2.18 -4.85 17.53
C ARG A 133 2.55 -3.89 18.66
N ASN A 134 3.83 -3.78 18.99
CA ASN A 134 4.31 -2.90 20.05
C ASN A 134 4.09 -1.41 19.71
N ALA A 135 4.31 -1.03 18.46
CA ALA A 135 4.06 0.34 17.99
C ALA A 135 2.58 0.70 18.08
N MET A 136 1.66 -0.21 17.75
CA MET A 136 0.23 0.03 17.87
C MET A 136 -0.28 -0.01 19.31
N GLN A 137 0.27 -0.86 20.18
CA GLN A 137 -0.08 -0.86 21.61
C GLN A 137 0.27 0.46 22.30
N THR A 138 1.31 1.13 21.83
CA THR A 138 1.71 2.45 22.32
C THR A 138 1.09 3.60 21.52
N ALA A 139 0.39 3.29 20.42
CA ALA A 139 -0.29 4.28 19.61
C ALA A 139 -1.59 4.70 20.31
N GLY A 140 -1.60 5.89 20.89
CA GLY A 140 -2.80 6.50 21.45
C GLY A 140 -3.70 7.13 20.38
N GLU A 141 -4.82 7.72 20.82
CA GLU A 141 -5.63 8.60 19.98
C GLU A 141 -4.78 9.74 19.40
N GLY A 142 -4.95 10.06 18.12
CA GLY A 142 -4.26 11.16 17.44
C GLY A 142 -2.91 10.82 16.80
N VAL A 143 -2.47 9.55 16.84
CA VAL A 143 -1.30 9.07 16.09
C VAL A 143 -1.49 9.20 14.57
N TYR A 144 -2.73 9.04 14.12
CA TYR A 144 -3.17 9.39 12.77
C TYR A 144 -3.89 10.74 12.85
N GLN A 145 -3.33 11.74 12.19
CA GLN A 145 -3.83 13.11 12.21
C GLN A 145 -4.82 13.31 11.05
N PRO A 146 -6.03 13.81 11.33
CA PRO A 146 -6.96 14.19 10.28
C PRO A 146 -6.42 15.41 9.53
N GLY A 147 -6.66 15.45 8.24
CA GLY A 147 -6.28 16.55 7.36
C GLY A 147 -7.18 16.59 6.14
N VAL A 148 -6.80 17.44 5.19
CA VAL A 148 -7.50 17.60 3.93
C VAL A 148 -6.50 17.44 2.80
N GLY A 149 -6.86 16.66 1.78
CA GLY A 149 -6.01 16.42 0.62
C GLY A 149 -6.80 16.00 -0.60
N TRP A 150 -6.10 15.88 -1.73
CA TRP A 150 -6.67 15.38 -2.98
C TRP A 150 -6.90 13.88 -2.89
N LEU A 151 -8.14 13.47 -3.14
CA LEU A 151 -8.61 12.09 -3.19
C LEU A 151 -9.11 11.78 -4.60
N PRO A 152 -9.07 10.51 -5.04
CA PRO A 152 -9.77 10.11 -6.25
C PRO A 152 -11.28 10.37 -6.08
N ASN A 153 -11.94 10.89 -7.11
CA ASN A 153 -13.39 11.06 -7.11
C ASN A 153 -14.06 9.70 -7.34
N VAL A 154 -14.31 8.96 -6.25
CA VAL A 154 -14.93 7.62 -6.32
C VAL A 154 -16.40 7.62 -6.75
N SER A 155 -17.05 8.79 -6.78
CA SER A 155 -18.40 8.95 -7.31
C SER A 155 -18.44 9.12 -8.84
N ASP A 156 -17.27 9.39 -9.45
CA ASP A 156 -17.12 9.52 -10.89
C ASP A 156 -16.73 8.17 -11.51
N ASN A 157 -17.59 7.65 -12.39
CA ASN A 157 -17.38 6.33 -13.00
C ASN A 157 -16.11 6.28 -13.85
N GLU A 158 -15.79 7.36 -14.58
CA GLU A 158 -14.56 7.43 -15.40
C GLU A 158 -13.29 7.33 -14.55
N THR A 159 -13.29 7.92 -13.35
CA THR A 159 -12.19 7.77 -12.38
C THR A 159 -12.03 6.30 -11.95
N ILE A 160 -13.13 5.60 -11.65
CA ILE A 160 -13.10 4.18 -11.29
C ILE A 160 -12.63 3.31 -12.47
N VAL A 161 -13.16 3.54 -13.67
CA VAL A 161 -12.71 2.83 -14.89
C VAL A 161 -11.22 3.06 -15.14
N THR A 162 -10.76 4.30 -15.00
CA THR A 162 -9.36 4.67 -15.27
C THR A 162 -8.40 4.07 -14.26
N LEU A 163 -8.71 4.09 -12.96
CA LEU A 163 -7.92 3.42 -11.93
C LEU A 163 -7.92 1.89 -12.12
N ALA A 164 -9.04 1.31 -12.59
CA ALA A 164 -9.09 -0.11 -12.98
C ALA A 164 -8.16 -0.41 -14.17
N LYS A 165 -8.11 0.46 -15.19
CA LYS A 165 -7.16 0.32 -16.31
C LYS A 165 -5.70 0.42 -15.86
N MET A 166 -5.36 1.37 -14.99
CA MET A 166 -4.03 1.43 -14.36
C MET A 166 -3.68 0.15 -13.59
N THR A 167 -4.69 -0.46 -12.97
CA THR A 167 -4.55 -1.75 -12.28
C THR A 167 -4.35 -2.90 -13.27
N HIS A 168 -5.06 -2.91 -14.39
CA HIS A 168 -4.87 -3.86 -15.47
C HIS A 168 -3.45 -3.77 -16.05
N ASN A 169 -2.94 -2.55 -16.25
CA ASN A 169 -1.58 -2.33 -16.74
C ASN A 169 -0.49 -2.91 -15.84
N ALA A 170 -0.71 -3.05 -14.52
CA ALA A 170 0.25 -3.70 -13.62
C ALA A 170 0.44 -5.20 -13.94
N TYR A 171 -0.50 -5.80 -14.69
CA TYR A 171 -0.38 -7.15 -15.23
C TYR A 171 0.37 -7.19 -16.56
N ASN A 172 0.39 -6.10 -17.33
CA ASN A 172 1.04 -6.01 -18.64
C ASN A 172 2.55 -6.16 -18.54
N ASP A 173 3.13 -6.56 -19.66
CA ASP A 173 4.50 -7.03 -19.73
C ASP A 173 5.43 -5.93 -20.26
N ALA A 174 6.04 -5.16 -19.35
CA ALA A 174 7.04 -4.15 -19.72
C ALA A 174 8.36 -4.72 -20.30
N ASN A 175 8.40 -6.02 -20.63
CA ASN A 175 9.52 -6.79 -21.16
C ASN A 175 10.00 -6.43 -22.58
N LYS A 176 9.66 -5.26 -23.13
CA LYS A 176 10.28 -4.81 -24.40
C LYS A 176 11.61 -4.11 -24.20
N ARG A 177 12.17 -4.13 -22.97
CA ARG A 177 13.32 -3.31 -22.57
C ARG A 177 14.25 -4.01 -21.57
N ASP A 178 15.55 -3.84 -21.79
CA ASP A 178 16.64 -4.44 -21.00
C ASP A 178 17.28 -3.48 -19.97
N ASP A 179 16.76 -2.26 -19.78
CA ASP A 179 17.40 -1.18 -19.04
C ASP A 179 16.94 -1.00 -17.58
N TRP A 180 16.89 -2.09 -16.82
CA TRP A 180 16.54 -2.06 -15.40
C TRP A 180 17.68 -1.54 -14.50
N TYR A 181 17.33 -0.77 -13.47
CA TYR A 181 18.26 -0.32 -12.43
C TYR A 181 18.10 -1.15 -11.14
N GLU A 182 19.22 -1.59 -10.57
CA GLU A 182 19.27 -2.17 -9.22
C GLU A 182 19.35 -1.05 -8.18
N LEU A 183 18.56 -1.15 -7.10
CA LEU A 183 18.48 -0.07 -6.09
C LEU A 183 19.65 -0.10 -5.05
N GLY A 184 20.54 -1.09 -5.12
CA GLY A 184 21.82 -1.17 -4.39
C GLY A 184 21.78 -1.76 -2.97
N GLU A 185 22.96 -1.87 -2.32
CA GLU A 185 23.19 -2.58 -1.04
C GLU A 185 22.36 -2.08 0.16
N ARG A 186 21.94 -0.81 0.18
CA ARG A 186 21.04 -0.24 1.22
C ARG A 186 19.65 -0.90 1.24
N TRP A 187 19.33 -1.67 0.19
CA TRP A 187 18.12 -2.48 0.03
C TRP A 187 18.38 -3.99 0.16
N GLY A 188 19.61 -4.39 0.52
CA GLY A 188 19.97 -5.75 0.94
C GLY A 188 20.33 -6.75 -0.17
N VAL A 189 21.14 -6.39 -1.18
CA VAL A 189 21.47 -7.35 -2.26
C VAL A 189 22.79 -7.11 -3.02
N ASN A 190 23.37 -8.19 -3.58
CA ASN A 190 24.60 -8.28 -4.38
C ASN A 190 24.30 -8.91 -5.77
N ASN A 191 24.54 -8.14 -6.84
CA ASN A 191 24.69 -8.41 -8.30
C ASN A 191 23.72 -9.31 -9.13
N SER A 192 23.07 -8.66 -10.13
CA SER A 192 22.94 -8.88 -11.60
C SER A 192 22.07 -9.96 -12.29
N PHE A 193 20.94 -9.46 -12.85
CA PHE A 193 20.21 -9.63 -14.17
C PHE A 193 19.48 -10.88 -14.69
N GLY A 194 18.12 -10.80 -14.82
CA GLY A 194 17.19 -11.69 -15.57
C GLY A 194 15.70 -11.69 -15.05
N TRP A 195 14.77 -12.40 -15.68
CA TRP A 195 13.30 -12.34 -15.39
C TRP A 195 12.79 -13.66 -14.79
N GLU A 196 11.91 -13.59 -13.78
CA GLU A 196 11.02 -14.68 -13.41
C GLU A 196 9.62 -14.16 -13.06
N ALA A 197 8.62 -14.99 -13.36
CA ALA A 197 7.20 -14.67 -13.25
C ALA A 197 6.66 -14.55 -11.81
N ASP A 198 7.49 -14.88 -10.81
CA ASP A 198 7.13 -14.90 -9.39
C ASP A 198 7.74 -13.67 -8.69
N GLY A 199 6.91 -12.85 -8.05
CA GLY A 199 7.34 -11.60 -7.41
C GLY A 199 6.28 -10.49 -7.38
N LEU A 200 6.38 -9.56 -6.42
CA LEU A 200 5.49 -8.39 -6.37
C LEU A 200 5.95 -7.32 -7.37
N ARG A 201 4.99 -6.72 -8.08
CA ARG A 201 5.22 -5.60 -9.02
C ARG A 201 4.35 -4.40 -8.66
N GLY A 202 4.90 -3.20 -8.85
CA GLY A 202 4.20 -1.94 -8.66
C GLY A 202 4.45 -0.97 -9.82
N HIS A 203 3.40 -0.52 -10.48
CA HIS A 203 3.46 0.51 -11.53
C HIS A 203 3.12 1.86 -10.91
N ILE A 204 3.97 2.85 -11.13
CA ILE A 204 3.86 4.17 -10.51
C ILE A 204 3.55 5.19 -11.59
N PHE A 205 2.35 5.75 -11.51
CA PHE A 205 1.90 6.84 -12.36
C PHE A 205 2.07 8.15 -11.61
N VAL A 206 2.52 9.20 -12.30
CA VAL A 206 2.82 10.49 -11.68
C VAL A 206 2.22 11.60 -12.53
N ASN A 207 1.71 12.64 -11.89
CA ASN A 207 1.20 13.81 -12.58
C ASN A 207 2.35 14.77 -12.98
N ASP A 208 2.07 15.71 -13.87
CA ASP A 208 3.10 16.55 -14.50
C ASP A 208 3.91 17.40 -13.51
N ASP A 209 3.30 17.81 -12.39
CA ASP A 209 3.95 18.60 -11.34
C ASP A 209 4.60 17.74 -10.23
N ASN A 210 4.50 16.41 -10.32
CA ASN A 210 4.95 15.43 -9.33
C ASN A 210 4.36 15.63 -7.93
N THR A 211 3.16 16.20 -7.82
CA THR A 211 2.47 16.40 -6.53
C THR A 211 1.52 15.26 -6.18
N THR A 212 1.14 14.41 -7.14
CA THR A 212 0.28 13.25 -6.91
C THR A 212 0.80 12.03 -7.68
N LEU A 213 0.87 10.90 -6.98
CA LEU A 213 1.30 9.61 -7.52
C LEU A 213 0.18 8.59 -7.33
N VAL A 214 0.06 7.67 -8.28
CA VAL A 214 -0.76 6.46 -8.14
C VAL A 214 0.16 5.25 -8.18
N MET A 215 0.22 4.52 -7.06
CA MET A 215 0.92 3.25 -6.92
C MET A 215 -0.04 2.11 -7.20
N SER A 216 0.08 1.48 -8.36
CA SER A 216 -0.73 0.35 -8.81
C SER A 216 -0.02 -0.97 -8.56
N LEU A 217 -0.55 -1.79 -7.66
CA LEU A 217 0.04 -3.08 -7.27
C LEU A 217 -0.56 -4.24 -8.07
N LYS A 218 0.32 -5.05 -8.67
CA LYS A 218 -0.07 -6.28 -9.37
C LYS A 218 -0.55 -7.33 -8.35
N GLY A 219 -1.68 -7.96 -8.63
CA GLY A 219 -2.12 -9.15 -7.91
C GLY A 219 -1.68 -10.45 -8.57
N THR A 220 -2.31 -11.54 -8.13
CA THR A 220 -2.00 -12.91 -8.57
C THR A 220 -2.21 -13.10 -10.07
N SER A 221 -1.24 -13.72 -10.75
CA SER A 221 -1.29 -13.92 -12.20
C SER A 221 -2.44 -14.85 -12.60
N ALA A 222 -3.21 -14.50 -13.65
CA ALA A 222 -4.43 -15.23 -14.04
C ALA A 222 -4.20 -16.72 -14.41
N GLY A 223 -2.98 -17.10 -14.80
CA GLY A 223 -2.58 -18.50 -15.06
C GLY A 223 -2.63 -19.40 -13.83
N LEU A 224 -2.66 -18.83 -12.62
CA LEU A 224 -2.64 -19.57 -11.37
C LEU A 224 -3.97 -20.24 -11.02
N PHE A 225 -5.09 -19.67 -11.49
CA PHE A 225 -6.41 -20.30 -11.40
C PHE A 225 -6.60 -21.44 -12.43
N GLY A 226 -5.60 -21.70 -13.28
CA GLY A 226 -5.59 -22.72 -14.33
C GLY A 226 -4.42 -23.72 -14.29
N GLY A 227 -3.59 -23.72 -13.24
CA GLY A 227 -2.57 -24.76 -13.01
C GLY A 227 -1.22 -24.58 -13.72
N GLY A 228 -0.66 -23.36 -13.75
CA GLY A 228 0.73 -23.10 -14.16
C GLY A 228 1.76 -23.18 -13.02
N GLU A 229 3.04 -23.43 -13.36
CA GLU A 229 4.20 -23.48 -12.43
C GLU A 229 4.64 -22.12 -11.88
N THR A 230 4.16 -21.01 -12.46
CA THR A 230 4.49 -19.65 -12.06
C THR A 230 3.41 -19.05 -11.16
N GLY A 231 3.74 -18.86 -9.88
CA GLY A 231 2.93 -18.23 -8.83
C GLY A 231 2.89 -19.02 -7.51
N VAL A 232 3.94 -19.74 -7.18
CA VAL A 232 4.07 -20.39 -5.87
C VAL A 232 4.06 -19.32 -4.76
N LYS A 233 4.73 -18.18 -5.00
CA LYS A 233 4.74 -17.07 -4.03
C LYS A 233 3.43 -16.30 -3.96
N ASP A 234 2.77 -16.06 -5.09
CA ASP A 234 1.42 -15.47 -5.12
C ASP A 234 0.47 -16.32 -4.26
N LYS A 235 0.43 -17.63 -4.52
CA LYS A 235 -0.37 -18.61 -3.77
C LYS A 235 -0.02 -18.65 -2.29
N LEU A 236 1.28 -18.62 -1.96
CA LEU A 236 1.74 -18.61 -0.57
C LEU A 236 1.19 -17.38 0.16
N ASN A 237 1.34 -16.19 -0.42
CA ASN A 237 0.87 -14.94 0.18
C ASN A 237 -0.65 -14.89 0.29
N ASP A 238 -1.36 -15.30 -0.77
CA ASP A 238 -2.81 -15.44 -0.76
C ASP A 238 -3.29 -16.34 0.39
N ASN A 239 -2.70 -17.54 0.49
CA ASN A 239 -3.05 -18.51 1.52
C ASN A 239 -2.66 -18.06 2.93
N LEU A 240 -1.56 -17.32 3.08
CA LEU A 240 -1.11 -16.82 4.38
C LEU A 240 -2.00 -15.68 4.88
N LEU A 241 -2.41 -14.79 3.97
CA LEU A 241 -3.21 -13.60 4.30
C LEU A 241 -4.72 -13.91 4.43
N PHE A 242 -5.28 -14.75 3.55
CA PHE A 242 -6.74 -14.88 3.37
C PHE A 242 -7.33 -16.24 3.78
N SER A 243 -6.52 -17.12 4.37
CA SER A 243 -7.03 -18.34 4.99
C SER A 243 -7.29 -18.16 6.49
N CYS A 244 -8.18 -18.99 7.02
CA CYS A 244 -8.50 -18.96 8.43
C CYS A 244 -7.39 -19.55 9.30
N CYS A 245 -6.72 -20.62 8.87
CA CYS A 245 -5.59 -21.20 9.60
C CYS A 245 -4.59 -21.87 8.64
N CYS A 246 -3.58 -21.13 8.18
CA CYS A 246 -2.47 -21.67 7.39
C CYS A 246 -2.89 -22.52 6.17
N ALA A 247 -4.00 -22.17 5.50
CA ALA A 247 -4.60 -22.94 4.41
C ALA A 247 -4.94 -24.40 4.75
N ARG A 248 -5.29 -24.67 6.01
CA ARG A 248 -5.75 -25.98 6.48
C ARG A 248 -7.21 -26.22 6.08
N VAL A 249 -7.44 -26.53 4.80
CA VAL A 249 -8.79 -26.72 4.23
C VAL A 249 -9.15 -28.17 3.92
N GLY A 250 -8.24 -29.12 4.14
CA GLY A 250 -8.47 -30.54 3.94
C GLY A 250 -7.21 -31.38 4.11
N SER A 251 -7.38 -32.70 4.27
CA SER A 251 -6.26 -33.64 4.49
C SER A 251 -5.34 -33.80 3.26
N SER A 252 -5.83 -33.48 2.07
CA SER A 252 -5.06 -33.54 0.82
C SER A 252 -4.20 -32.29 0.56
N TRP A 253 -4.29 -31.26 1.42
CA TRP A 253 -3.55 -30.01 1.26
C TRP A 253 -2.33 -29.97 2.15
N LYS A 254 -1.29 -29.27 1.66
CA LYS A 254 -0.16 -28.84 2.49
C LYS A 254 -0.46 -27.45 3.04
N THR A 255 -0.27 -27.27 4.34
CA THR A 255 -0.41 -25.98 4.99
C THR A 255 0.74 -25.05 4.61
N VAL A 256 0.52 -23.74 4.73
CA VAL A 256 1.54 -22.70 4.50
C VAL A 256 2.32 -22.32 5.76
N CYS A 257 1.83 -22.73 6.92
CA CYS A 257 2.48 -22.65 8.23
C CYS A 257 2.01 -23.80 9.13
N ASP A 258 2.74 -24.06 10.21
CA ASP A 258 2.51 -25.20 11.12
C ASP A 258 1.76 -24.82 12.40
N CYS A 259 0.83 -23.85 12.30
CA CYS A 259 0.08 -23.31 13.45
C CYS A 259 -1.19 -24.08 13.80
N TYR A 260 -1.53 -25.10 13.01
CA TYR A 260 -2.61 -26.03 13.32
C TYR A 260 -2.15 -27.00 14.42
N THR A 261 -2.86 -27.04 15.55
CA THR A 261 -2.40 -27.76 16.76
C THR A 261 -2.75 -29.25 16.78
N GLY A 262 -3.42 -29.76 15.75
CA GLY A 262 -3.73 -31.19 15.60
C GLY A 262 -5.14 -31.61 16.03
N ASN A 263 -5.82 -30.82 16.86
CA ASN A 263 -7.21 -31.04 17.26
C ASN A 263 -8.21 -30.46 16.24
N ASP A 264 -9.48 -30.88 16.29
CA ASP A 264 -10.52 -30.45 15.35
C ASP A 264 -10.69 -28.91 15.36
N TYR A 265 -10.25 -28.27 14.27
CA TYR A 265 -10.35 -26.82 14.03
C TYR A 265 -9.70 -25.91 15.10
N GLU A 266 -8.62 -26.35 15.73
CA GLU A 266 -7.82 -25.49 16.61
C GLU A 266 -6.63 -24.87 15.87
N CYS A 267 -6.42 -23.56 16.09
CA CYS A 267 -5.34 -22.80 15.48
C CYS A 267 -4.66 -21.89 16.50
N ASP A 268 -3.33 -21.91 16.55
CA ASP A 268 -2.56 -20.98 17.38
C ASP A 268 -2.51 -19.60 16.70
N GLN A 269 -3.15 -18.61 17.33
CA GLN A 269 -3.24 -17.25 16.80
C GLN A 269 -1.86 -16.55 16.77
N GLU A 270 -1.04 -16.74 17.80
CA GLU A 270 0.27 -16.09 17.89
C GLU A 270 1.20 -16.67 16.83
N CYS A 271 1.17 -17.99 16.63
CA CYS A 271 1.92 -18.62 15.54
C CYS A 271 1.52 -18.09 14.15
N VAL A 272 0.21 -17.89 13.89
CA VAL A 272 -0.24 -17.34 12.60
C VAL A 272 0.23 -15.90 12.44
N GLU A 273 0.15 -15.07 13.48
CA GLU A 273 0.67 -13.70 13.46
C GLU A 273 2.18 -13.67 13.23
N ASP A 274 2.94 -14.56 13.87
CA ASP A 274 4.39 -14.67 13.67
C ASP A 274 4.75 -15.15 12.26
N SER A 275 3.92 -16.00 11.64
CA SER A 275 4.14 -16.44 10.26
C SER A 275 4.07 -15.29 9.24
N LEU A 276 3.44 -14.16 9.60
CA LEU A 276 3.37 -12.94 8.79
C LEU A 276 4.57 -12.00 8.98
N SER A 277 5.63 -12.42 9.67
CA SER A 277 6.83 -11.58 9.86
C SER A 277 7.95 -11.87 8.83
N ASN A 278 7.65 -12.58 7.74
CA ASN A 278 8.65 -12.95 6.73
C ASN A 278 8.98 -11.75 5.81
N GLU A 279 10.28 -11.53 5.52
CA GLU A 279 10.72 -10.51 4.56
C GLU A 279 10.22 -10.76 3.12
N GLU A 280 9.88 -12.01 2.81
CA GLU A 280 9.29 -12.41 1.53
C GLU A 280 7.76 -12.21 1.48
N LEU A 281 7.13 -11.79 2.58
CA LEU A 281 5.73 -11.40 2.58
C LEU A 281 5.54 -10.20 1.64
N TYR A 282 4.58 -10.29 0.73
CA TYR A 282 4.34 -9.25 -0.27
C TYR A 282 3.93 -7.92 0.36
N TYR A 283 3.29 -7.95 1.53
CA TYR A 283 3.03 -6.73 2.29
C TYR A 283 4.33 -6.01 2.71
N SER A 284 5.32 -6.74 3.22
CA SER A 284 6.65 -6.18 3.55
C SER A 284 7.34 -5.58 2.33
N ILE A 285 7.20 -6.21 1.16
CA ILE A 285 7.74 -5.71 -0.11
C ILE A 285 7.00 -4.45 -0.56
N ALA A 286 5.67 -4.43 -0.45
CA ALA A 286 4.84 -3.27 -0.80
C ALA A 286 5.19 -2.05 0.07
N MET A 287 5.43 -2.25 1.38
CA MET A 287 5.89 -1.20 2.28
C MET A 287 7.23 -0.62 1.81
N LYS A 288 8.20 -1.46 1.44
CA LYS A 288 9.51 -1.01 0.93
C LYS A 288 9.37 -0.13 -0.33
N ILE A 289 8.50 -0.51 -1.27
CA ILE A 289 8.21 0.30 -2.46
C ILE A 289 7.63 1.67 -2.07
N PHE A 290 6.62 1.68 -1.18
CA PHE A 290 6.02 2.93 -0.71
C PHE A 290 7.04 3.85 -0.02
N LEU A 291 7.88 3.30 0.86
CA LEU A 291 8.89 4.08 1.58
C LEU A 291 9.94 4.70 0.64
N GLU A 292 10.29 4.02 -0.45
CA GLU A 292 11.14 4.61 -1.50
C GLU A 292 10.42 5.76 -2.22
N LEU A 293 9.15 5.60 -2.58
CA LEU A 293 8.36 6.67 -3.19
C LEU A 293 8.24 7.89 -2.27
N TYR A 294 8.00 7.65 -0.99
CA TYR A 294 7.95 8.70 0.02
C TYR A 294 9.29 9.45 0.14
N ALA A 295 10.42 8.76 0.01
CA ALA A 295 11.74 9.39 0.01
C ALA A 295 12.04 10.18 -1.27
N LEU A 296 11.58 9.69 -2.43
CA LEU A 296 11.77 10.34 -3.74
C LEU A 296 10.82 11.53 -3.94
N TYR A 297 9.61 11.47 -3.39
CA TYR A 297 8.55 12.47 -3.54
C TYR A 297 8.00 12.92 -2.18
N PRO A 298 8.81 13.60 -1.35
CA PRO A 298 8.47 13.88 0.05
C PRO A 298 7.23 14.77 0.26
N ASN A 299 6.85 15.55 -0.76
CA ASN A 299 5.71 16.46 -0.70
C ASN A 299 4.49 15.96 -1.48
N ALA A 300 4.59 14.79 -2.12
CA ALA A 300 3.53 14.31 -2.96
C ALA A 300 2.48 13.51 -2.19
N THR A 301 1.25 13.51 -2.69
CA THR A 301 0.19 12.63 -2.22
C THR A 301 0.27 11.33 -3.00
N VAL A 302 0.35 10.20 -2.29
CA VAL A 302 0.37 8.87 -2.92
C VAL A 302 -1.01 8.25 -2.76
N TRP A 303 -1.67 7.96 -3.88
CA TRP A 303 -2.83 7.08 -3.94
C TRP A 303 -2.36 5.66 -4.23
N VAL A 304 -3.08 4.66 -3.74
CA VAL A 304 -2.76 3.26 -4.01
C VAL A 304 -3.95 2.55 -4.65
N THR A 305 -3.69 1.73 -5.66
CA THR A 305 -4.71 0.91 -6.32
C THR A 305 -4.18 -0.48 -6.55
N GLY A 306 -5.08 -1.42 -6.76
CA GLY A 306 -4.72 -2.81 -7.05
C GLY A 306 -5.95 -3.69 -7.20
N HIS A 307 -5.72 -4.89 -7.72
CA HIS A 307 -6.75 -5.90 -7.94
C HIS A 307 -6.35 -7.22 -7.26
N SER A 308 -7.34 -7.98 -6.77
CA SER A 308 -7.11 -9.28 -6.12
C SER A 308 -6.07 -9.13 -4.99
N LEU A 309 -5.07 -10.02 -4.90
CA LEU A 309 -3.94 -9.91 -3.96
C LEU A 309 -3.31 -8.50 -3.94
N GLY A 310 -3.05 -7.90 -5.10
CA GLY A 310 -2.42 -6.58 -5.21
C GLY A 310 -3.30 -5.47 -4.63
N GLY A 311 -4.61 -5.61 -4.76
CA GLY A 311 -5.58 -4.71 -4.15
C GLY A 311 -5.65 -4.88 -2.63
N SER A 312 -5.63 -6.10 -2.11
CA SER A 312 -5.53 -6.31 -0.66
C SER A 312 -4.25 -5.70 -0.09
N LEU A 313 -3.10 -5.85 -0.78
CA LEU A 313 -1.85 -5.19 -0.37
C LEU A 313 -1.97 -3.66 -0.40
N ALA A 314 -2.66 -3.10 -1.39
CA ALA A 314 -2.96 -1.68 -1.46
C ALA A 314 -3.84 -1.22 -0.29
N SER A 315 -4.83 -2.04 0.10
CA SER A 315 -5.67 -1.79 1.28
C SER A 315 -4.84 -1.75 2.56
N LEU A 316 -3.99 -2.76 2.77
CA LEU A 316 -3.11 -2.85 3.93
C LEU A 316 -2.15 -1.64 4.00
N LEU A 317 -1.57 -1.21 2.88
CA LEU A 317 -0.79 0.05 2.84
C LEU A 317 -1.64 1.29 3.15
N GLY A 318 -2.87 1.33 2.64
CA GLY A 318 -3.86 2.37 2.92
C GLY A 318 -4.13 2.51 4.41
N LEU A 319 -4.28 1.39 5.14
CA LEU A 319 -4.44 1.38 6.59
C LEU A 319 -3.16 1.85 7.31
N THR A 320 -2.00 1.35 6.90
CA THR A 320 -0.72 1.62 7.57
C THR A 320 -0.26 3.07 7.44
N PHE A 321 -0.48 3.70 6.30
CA PHE A 321 0.01 5.05 6.02
C PHE A 321 -1.10 6.07 5.79
N GLY A 322 -2.37 5.64 5.92
CA GLY A 322 -3.55 6.50 5.71
C GLY A 322 -3.68 7.00 4.26
N LEU A 323 -3.29 6.18 3.30
CA LEU A 323 -3.26 6.53 1.88
C LEU A 323 -4.66 6.45 1.27
N PRO A 324 -5.04 7.38 0.38
CA PRO A 324 -6.22 7.22 -0.45
C PRO A 324 -6.10 5.97 -1.32
N THR A 325 -7.03 5.03 -1.15
CA THR A 325 -6.93 3.71 -1.77
C THR A 325 -8.25 3.30 -2.42
N VAL A 326 -8.18 2.90 -3.69
CA VAL A 326 -9.30 2.33 -4.45
C VAL A 326 -8.85 0.97 -4.96
N THR A 327 -9.57 -0.10 -4.63
CA THR A 327 -9.18 -1.46 -5.02
C THR A 327 -10.29 -2.16 -5.79
N TYR A 328 -9.95 -3.25 -6.49
CA TYR A 328 -10.88 -4.00 -7.32
C TYR A 328 -10.88 -5.48 -6.95
N GLN A 329 -12.06 -6.03 -6.65
CA GLN A 329 -12.27 -7.46 -6.43
C GLN A 329 -11.24 -8.07 -5.47
N ILE A 330 -11.04 -7.45 -4.32
CA ILE A 330 -10.07 -7.96 -3.34
C ILE A 330 -10.69 -9.06 -2.49
N PRO A 331 -9.93 -10.08 -2.06
CA PRO A 331 -10.32 -10.91 -0.92
C PRO A 331 -10.54 -10.04 0.33
N GLY A 332 -11.42 -10.50 1.23
CA GLY A 332 -11.60 -9.88 2.54
C GLY A 332 -10.29 -9.85 3.32
N GLU A 333 -9.75 -8.65 3.55
CA GLU A 333 -8.40 -8.44 4.10
C GLU A 333 -8.41 -8.06 5.59
N ARG A 334 -9.58 -7.88 6.22
CA ARG A 334 -9.69 -7.23 7.53
C ARG A 334 -9.01 -8.08 8.61
N ARG A 335 -9.13 -9.40 8.51
CA ARG A 335 -8.39 -10.35 9.37
C ARG A 335 -6.90 -10.35 9.09
N ALA A 336 -6.47 -10.18 7.84
CA ALA A 336 -5.04 -10.00 7.53
C ALA A 336 -4.51 -8.71 8.19
N ALA A 337 -5.26 -7.60 8.08
CA ALA A 337 -4.93 -6.33 8.74
C ALA A 337 -4.86 -6.49 10.26
N SER A 338 -5.81 -7.21 10.88
CA SER A 338 -5.80 -7.50 12.31
C SER A 338 -4.58 -8.31 12.74
N ARG A 339 -4.22 -9.36 11.98
CA ARG A 339 -3.05 -10.20 12.27
C ARG A 339 -1.73 -9.48 12.06
N LEU A 340 -1.68 -8.53 11.13
CA LEU A 340 -0.55 -7.63 10.92
C LEU A 340 -0.51 -6.48 11.93
N HIS A 341 -1.46 -6.44 12.87
CA HIS A 341 -1.65 -5.35 13.83
C HIS A 341 -1.68 -3.98 13.17
N LEU A 342 -2.38 -3.86 12.04
CA LEU A 342 -2.53 -2.57 11.37
C LEU A 342 -3.53 -1.68 12.11
N PRO A 343 -3.45 -0.35 11.92
CA PRO A 343 -4.40 0.58 12.47
C PRO A 343 -5.87 0.21 12.12
N GLY A 344 -6.72 0.22 13.14
CA GLY A 344 -8.16 -0.01 13.03
C GLY A 344 -8.92 0.61 14.20
N PRO A 345 -10.23 0.39 14.33
CA PRO A 345 -11.01 0.95 15.43
C PRO A 345 -10.46 0.52 16.81
N PRO A 346 -10.37 1.41 17.82
CA PRO A 346 -10.88 2.80 17.81
C PRO A 346 -9.91 3.83 17.20
N ALA A 347 -8.64 3.49 16.94
CA ALA A 347 -7.63 4.44 16.47
C ALA A 347 -7.92 5.01 15.07
N LEU A 348 -8.49 4.19 14.18
CA LEU A 348 -9.00 4.62 12.88
C LEU A 348 -10.43 4.11 12.66
N ASN A 349 -11.35 5.03 12.39
CA ASN A 349 -12.70 4.69 12.00
C ASN A 349 -12.74 4.32 10.51
N TYR A 350 -13.12 3.08 10.20
CA TYR A 350 -13.25 2.61 8.81
C TYR A 350 -14.23 3.43 7.96
N SER A 351 -15.21 4.09 8.60
CA SER A 351 -16.12 5.01 7.93
C SER A 351 -15.52 6.39 7.64
N GLU A 352 -14.28 6.67 8.03
CA GLU A 352 -13.67 7.99 7.79
C GLU A 352 -12.44 7.91 6.88
N ILE A 353 -11.74 6.79 6.89
CA ILE A 353 -10.56 6.60 6.05
C ILE A 353 -10.92 6.58 4.55
N PRO A 354 -10.04 7.11 3.68
CA PRO A 354 -10.24 7.15 2.23
C PRO A 354 -9.91 5.79 1.60
N LEU A 355 -10.65 4.75 1.98
CA LEU A 355 -10.45 3.36 1.55
C LEU A 355 -11.74 2.81 0.94
N TRP A 356 -11.69 2.49 -0.36
CA TRP A 356 -12.84 2.01 -1.13
C TRP A 356 -12.51 0.72 -1.89
N HIS A 357 -13.39 -0.26 -1.78
CA HIS A 357 -13.25 -1.56 -2.41
C HIS A 357 -14.38 -1.77 -3.41
N ILE A 358 -14.05 -1.72 -4.70
CA ILE A 358 -14.97 -1.93 -5.79
C ILE A 358 -15.07 -3.43 -6.06
N GLY A 359 -16.28 -3.99 -5.97
CA GLY A 359 -16.50 -5.41 -6.22
C GLY A 359 -17.88 -5.72 -6.76
N HIS A 360 -18.17 -6.99 -7.06
CA HIS A 360 -19.47 -7.39 -7.58
C HIS A 360 -19.96 -8.75 -7.04
N THR A 361 -21.28 -8.93 -6.97
CA THR A 361 -21.90 -10.11 -6.32
C THR A 361 -21.62 -11.45 -7.02
N ALA A 362 -21.18 -11.44 -8.28
CA ALA A 362 -20.79 -12.65 -9.01
C ALA A 362 -19.35 -13.11 -8.77
N ASP A 363 -18.52 -12.33 -8.05
CA ASP A 363 -17.14 -12.70 -7.79
C ASP A 363 -17.07 -13.49 -6.48
N PRO A 364 -16.78 -14.81 -6.53
CA PRO A 364 -16.71 -15.61 -5.32
C PRO A 364 -15.53 -15.25 -4.41
N ILE A 365 -14.48 -14.59 -4.91
CA ILE A 365 -13.32 -14.18 -4.11
C ILE A 365 -13.66 -12.95 -3.28
N PHE A 366 -14.17 -11.89 -3.93
CA PHE A 366 -14.64 -10.68 -3.23
C PHE A 366 -15.74 -11.00 -2.22
N MET A 367 -16.69 -11.86 -2.58
CA MET A 367 -17.77 -12.25 -1.66
C MET A 367 -17.33 -13.25 -0.57
N GLY A 368 -16.09 -13.76 -0.62
CA GLY A 368 -15.57 -14.75 0.33
C GLY A 368 -16.31 -16.09 0.32
N VAL A 369 -16.80 -16.51 -0.84
CA VAL A 369 -17.53 -17.77 -1.05
C VAL A 369 -16.79 -18.75 -1.96
N CYS A 370 -15.56 -18.43 -2.36
CA CYS A 370 -14.69 -19.33 -3.14
C CYS A 370 -14.02 -20.39 -2.24
N THR A 371 -14.83 -21.19 -1.53
CA THR A 371 -14.36 -22.13 -0.51
C THR A 371 -14.85 -23.56 -0.75
N GLY A 372 -14.16 -24.53 -0.15
CA GLY A 372 -14.54 -25.94 -0.16
C GLY A 372 -14.27 -26.69 -1.47
N PRO A 373 -14.40 -28.03 -1.46
CA PRO A 373 -13.91 -28.92 -2.53
C PRO A 373 -14.66 -28.79 -3.86
N SER A 374 -15.81 -28.11 -3.88
CA SER A 374 -16.55 -27.82 -5.12
C SER A 374 -16.15 -26.50 -5.78
N SER A 375 -15.32 -25.68 -5.13
CA SER A 375 -14.90 -24.38 -5.65
C SER A 375 -13.68 -24.48 -6.55
N SER A 376 -13.61 -23.59 -7.54
CA SER A 376 -12.42 -23.43 -8.39
C SER A 376 -11.19 -22.97 -7.62
N CYS A 377 -11.33 -22.16 -6.57
CA CYS A 377 -10.20 -21.75 -5.73
C CYS A 377 -9.57 -22.94 -5.03
N TRP A 378 -10.39 -23.88 -4.53
CA TRP A 378 -9.89 -25.11 -3.94
C TRP A 378 -9.10 -25.93 -4.96
N TYR A 379 -9.62 -26.16 -6.17
CA TYR A 379 -8.85 -26.86 -7.20
C TYR A 379 -7.59 -26.11 -7.64
N GLY A 380 -7.59 -24.77 -7.56
CA GLY A 380 -6.45 -23.91 -7.82
C GLY A 380 -5.39 -23.88 -6.71
N GLY A 381 -5.66 -24.46 -5.54
CA GLY A 381 -4.75 -24.43 -4.39
C GLY A 381 -4.81 -23.14 -3.57
N PHE A 382 -5.93 -22.41 -3.63
CA PHE A 382 -6.18 -21.20 -2.85
C PHE A 382 -7.23 -21.43 -1.77
N ALA A 383 -6.86 -21.13 -0.52
CA ALA A 383 -7.72 -21.16 0.66
C ALA A 383 -8.23 -19.75 0.96
N MET A 384 -9.17 -19.27 0.14
CA MET A 384 -9.77 -17.93 0.23
C MET A 384 -10.99 -17.94 1.16
N GLU A 385 -10.75 -18.05 2.47
CA GLU A 385 -11.80 -18.23 3.48
C GLU A 385 -12.30 -16.91 4.09
N THR A 386 -11.53 -15.83 3.98
CA THR A 386 -11.90 -14.51 4.51
C THR A 386 -12.83 -13.75 3.58
N ARG A 387 -13.65 -12.88 4.16
CA ARG A 387 -14.72 -12.12 3.50
C ARG A 387 -14.89 -10.68 4.02
N CYS A 388 -14.38 -10.38 5.21
CA CYS A 388 -14.57 -9.05 5.81
C CYS A 388 -13.59 -8.03 5.21
N HIS A 389 -14.09 -6.86 4.83
CA HIS A 389 -13.30 -5.78 4.24
C HIS A 389 -13.12 -4.61 5.20
N SER A 390 -11.93 -4.03 5.32
CA SER A 390 -11.74 -2.73 5.98
C SER A 390 -12.35 -1.60 5.13
N GLY A 391 -12.51 -0.40 5.70
CA GLY A 391 -13.02 0.74 4.92
C GLY A 391 -14.44 0.54 4.37
N ARG A 392 -14.67 0.98 3.11
CA ARG A 392 -15.98 0.91 2.44
C ARG A 392 -15.96 -0.04 1.26
N THR A 393 -17.04 -0.80 1.07
CA THR A 393 -17.29 -1.61 -0.13
C THR A 393 -18.34 -0.95 -1.02
N CYS A 394 -18.06 -0.88 -2.31
CA CYS A 394 -18.98 -0.39 -3.34
C CYS A 394 -19.30 -1.59 -4.25
N VAL A 395 -20.47 -2.21 -4.03
CA VAL A 395 -20.77 -3.54 -4.59
C VAL A 395 -21.80 -3.46 -5.70
N TYR A 396 -21.43 -3.90 -6.90
CA TYR A 396 -22.34 -4.05 -8.03
C TYR A 396 -23.12 -5.36 -7.93
N ASP A 397 -24.45 -5.28 -7.85
CA ASP A 397 -25.31 -6.46 -7.77
C ASP A 397 -25.63 -7.07 -9.14
N VAL A 398 -24.60 -7.58 -9.81
CA VAL A 398 -24.69 -8.17 -11.15
C VAL A 398 -25.45 -9.50 -11.19
N VAL A 399 -25.53 -10.22 -10.07
CA VAL A 399 -26.29 -11.48 -10.00
C VAL A 399 -27.79 -11.20 -10.15
N ASN A 400 -28.33 -10.28 -9.35
CA ASN A 400 -29.76 -9.98 -9.39
C ASN A 400 -30.12 -9.02 -10.54
N GLN A 401 -29.28 -8.03 -10.83
CA GLN A 401 -29.60 -6.99 -11.80
C GLN A 401 -29.20 -7.33 -13.24
N SER A 402 -28.25 -8.24 -13.43
CA SER A 402 -27.74 -8.61 -14.76
C SER A 402 -27.71 -10.12 -15.02
N GLY A 403 -28.16 -10.95 -14.07
CA GLY A 403 -28.25 -12.40 -14.24
C GLY A 403 -26.89 -13.11 -14.32
N TRP A 404 -25.82 -12.49 -13.84
CA TRP A 404 -24.50 -13.12 -13.82
C TRP A 404 -24.52 -14.33 -12.90
N LYS A 405 -23.81 -15.39 -13.30
CA LYS A 405 -23.57 -16.53 -12.41
C LYS A 405 -22.36 -16.23 -11.55
N VAL A 406 -22.40 -16.67 -10.29
CA VAL A 406 -21.22 -16.64 -9.41
C VAL A 406 -20.15 -17.54 -10.03
N ASP A 407 -19.03 -16.94 -10.44
CA ASP A 407 -17.98 -17.61 -11.21
C ASP A 407 -16.64 -16.90 -11.02
N VAL A 408 -15.59 -17.64 -10.67
CA VAL A 408 -14.24 -17.08 -10.52
C VAL A 408 -13.71 -16.39 -11.78
N ARG A 409 -14.23 -16.74 -12.97
CA ARG A 409 -13.83 -16.07 -14.21
C ARG A 409 -14.25 -14.61 -14.24
N SER A 410 -15.33 -14.26 -13.55
CA SER A 410 -15.78 -12.87 -13.41
C SER A 410 -14.90 -12.03 -12.48
N HIS A 411 -14.00 -12.66 -11.71
CA HIS A 411 -13.00 -11.96 -10.89
C HIS A 411 -12.00 -11.14 -11.73
N ARG A 412 -11.69 -11.56 -12.95
CA ARG A 412 -10.59 -10.98 -13.74
C ARG A 412 -10.80 -9.49 -13.98
N ILE A 413 -9.79 -8.68 -13.67
CA ILE A 413 -9.86 -7.21 -13.84
C ILE A 413 -10.28 -6.77 -15.25
N ARG A 414 -9.88 -7.50 -16.30
CA ARG A 414 -10.32 -7.24 -17.68
C ARG A 414 -11.84 -7.41 -17.83
N ASP A 415 -12.39 -8.49 -17.29
CA ASP A 415 -13.83 -8.74 -17.30
C ASP A 415 -14.58 -7.70 -16.47
N VAL A 416 -14.02 -7.26 -15.33
CA VAL A 416 -14.56 -6.15 -14.53
C VAL A 416 -14.62 -4.86 -15.35
N ILE A 417 -13.57 -4.50 -16.07
CA ILE A 417 -13.55 -3.28 -16.90
C ILE A 417 -14.54 -3.41 -18.07
N GLU A 418 -14.38 -4.43 -18.91
CA GLU A 418 -15.10 -4.57 -20.19
C GLU A 418 -16.57 -4.97 -20.00
N ASN A 419 -16.89 -5.72 -18.95
CA ASN A 419 -18.23 -6.27 -18.76
C ASN A 419 -19.03 -5.65 -17.62
N LEU A 420 -18.40 -4.93 -16.69
CA LEU A 420 -19.08 -4.24 -15.60
C LEU A 420 -18.91 -2.72 -15.70
N LEU A 421 -17.71 -2.20 -15.45
CA LEU A 421 -17.48 -0.77 -15.22
C LEU A 421 -17.80 0.11 -16.44
N THR A 422 -17.57 -0.42 -17.65
CA THR A 422 -17.89 0.29 -18.91
C THR A 422 -19.36 0.16 -19.34
N LYS A 423 -20.17 -0.66 -18.64
CA LYS A 423 -21.60 -0.89 -18.96
C LYS A 423 -22.56 -0.25 -17.97
N TRP A 424 -22.09 0.09 -16.77
CA TRP A 424 -22.88 0.72 -15.72
C TRP A 424 -22.58 2.21 -15.69
N ASP A 425 -23.63 3.03 -15.62
CA ASP A 425 -23.50 4.49 -15.68
C ASP A 425 -23.07 5.12 -14.35
N THR A 426 -23.29 4.42 -13.24
CA THR A 426 -23.08 4.95 -11.88
C THR A 426 -22.35 3.95 -11.00
N VAL A 427 -21.46 4.48 -10.15
CA VAL A 427 -20.83 3.73 -9.08
C VAL A 427 -21.85 3.50 -7.95
N PRO A 428 -22.02 2.26 -7.45
CA PRO A 428 -22.89 1.96 -6.31
C PRO A 428 -22.48 2.75 -5.07
N GLU A 429 -23.44 2.95 -4.17
CA GLU A 429 -23.16 3.54 -2.86
C GLU A 429 -22.13 2.67 -2.10
N CYS A 430 -21.12 3.34 -1.54
CA CYS A 430 -20.05 2.70 -0.81
C CYS A 430 -20.36 2.68 0.69
N THR A 431 -20.51 1.50 1.27
CA THR A 431 -20.91 1.30 2.68
C THR A 431 -19.84 0.58 3.47
N VAL A 432 -19.77 0.83 4.78
CA VAL A 432 -18.88 0.07 5.67
C VAL A 432 -19.55 -1.24 6.05
N GLU A 433 -18.79 -2.33 6.09
CA GLU A 433 -19.27 -3.60 6.61
C GLU A 433 -19.30 -3.58 8.15
N GLU A 434 -20.50 -3.41 8.70
CA GLU A 434 -20.77 -3.53 10.13
C GLU A 434 -20.97 -5.01 10.52
N GLU A 435 -20.52 -5.39 11.72
CA GLU A 435 -20.75 -6.72 12.31
C GLU A 435 -20.34 -7.92 11.42
N CYS A 436 -19.23 -7.78 10.68
CA CYS A 436 -18.69 -8.87 9.86
C CYS A 436 -17.93 -9.89 10.71
N SER A 437 -18.36 -11.15 10.65
CA SER A 437 -17.70 -12.31 11.27
C SER A 437 -17.26 -13.32 10.21
N GLU A 438 -16.14 -14.00 10.45
CA GLU A 438 -15.58 -15.00 9.54
C GLU A 438 -14.81 -16.06 10.33
N CYS A 439 -14.48 -17.17 9.67
CA CYS A 439 -13.71 -18.26 10.28
C CYS A 439 -14.33 -18.88 11.55
N GLY A 440 -15.65 -18.83 11.71
CA GLY A 440 -16.34 -19.26 12.93
C GLY A 440 -16.27 -20.76 13.27
N ILE A 441 -15.74 -21.59 12.36
CA ILE A 441 -15.46 -23.01 12.65
C ILE A 441 -14.14 -23.19 13.42
N TRP A 442 -13.25 -22.18 13.39
CA TRP A 442 -11.92 -22.24 13.99
C TRP A 442 -11.93 -21.69 15.42
N ASN A 443 -11.30 -22.44 16.32
CA ASN A 443 -10.99 -22.01 17.67
C ASN A 443 -9.55 -21.48 17.73
N PHE A 444 -9.40 -20.18 17.99
CA PHE A 444 -8.09 -19.51 18.06
C PHE A 444 -7.58 -19.48 19.49
N THR A 445 -6.50 -20.22 19.77
CA THR A 445 -5.85 -20.21 21.09
C THR A 445 -4.80 -19.10 21.14
N SER A 446 -4.73 -18.38 22.27
CA SER A 446 -3.67 -17.42 22.56
C SER A 446 -2.95 -17.80 23.86
N SER A 447 -1.63 -17.64 23.88
CA SER A 447 -0.81 -17.83 25.09
C SER A 447 -0.91 -16.65 26.07
N MET A 448 -1.48 -15.51 25.63
CA MET A 448 -1.64 -14.30 26.42
C MET A 448 -3.03 -14.21 27.04
N PRO A 449 -3.16 -13.69 28.28
CA PRO A 449 -4.47 -13.50 28.89
C PRO A 449 -5.30 -12.53 28.04
N ALA A 450 -6.56 -12.91 27.78
CA ALA A 450 -7.52 -12.08 27.08
C ALA A 450 -7.58 -10.68 27.73
N VAL A 451 -7.42 -9.63 26.93
CA VAL A 451 -7.80 -8.27 27.35
C VAL A 451 -9.33 -8.32 27.53
N PRO A 452 -9.88 -8.07 28.73
CA PRO A 452 -11.32 -8.23 28.96
C PRO A 452 -12.12 -7.29 28.05
N GLU A 453 -13.12 -7.84 27.38
CA GLU A 453 -14.07 -7.15 26.48
C GLU A 453 -15.06 -6.22 27.22
N SER A 454 -14.73 -5.76 28.42
CA SER A 454 -15.59 -4.91 29.23
C SER A 454 -14.78 -4.00 30.16
N MET A 455 -14.24 -2.91 29.62
CA MET A 455 -14.25 -1.67 30.38
C MET A 455 -15.52 -0.92 30.01
N GLU A 456 -16.60 -1.24 30.73
CA GLU A 456 -17.71 -0.30 30.88
C GLU A 456 -17.14 1.08 31.21
N LEU A 457 -17.71 2.11 30.59
CA LEU A 457 -17.51 3.52 30.90
C LEU A 457 -17.91 3.80 32.36
N GLY A 458 -17.05 3.40 33.29
CA GLY A 458 -17.14 3.70 34.71
C GLY A 458 -16.63 5.12 34.97
N GLU A 459 -17.57 6.05 35.08
CA GLU A 459 -17.51 7.29 35.86
C GLU A 459 -16.11 7.84 36.23
N ILE A 460 -15.41 8.44 35.26
CA ILE A 460 -14.46 9.53 35.55
C ILE A 460 -14.91 10.79 34.81
N GLY A 461 -16.21 11.08 34.92
CA GLY A 461 -16.80 12.36 34.56
C GLY A 461 -16.77 13.34 35.73
N ARG A 462 -15.59 13.64 36.30
CA ARG A 462 -15.50 14.77 37.25
C ARG A 462 -15.40 16.07 36.44
N LYS A 463 -16.58 16.63 36.14
CA LYS A 463 -16.76 18.00 35.61
C LYS A 463 -15.81 18.96 36.33
N ARG A 464 -14.75 19.43 35.65
CA ARG A 464 -14.10 20.67 36.05
C ARG A 464 -14.96 21.80 35.51
N SER A 465 -15.78 22.34 36.42
CA SER A 465 -16.43 23.63 36.29
C SER A 465 -15.39 24.70 35.97
N CYS A 466 -15.46 25.32 34.80
CA CYS A 466 -14.82 26.60 34.54
C CYS A 466 -15.50 27.67 35.40
N GLN A 467 -14.92 27.98 36.57
CA GLN A 467 -15.23 29.23 37.26
C GLN A 467 -14.32 30.32 36.69
N ARG A 468 -14.95 31.33 36.08
CA ARG A 468 -14.35 32.67 35.93
C ARG A 468 -14.38 33.33 37.29
N GLU A 469 -13.26 33.90 37.70
CA GLU A 469 -13.17 34.84 38.80
C GLU A 469 -12.26 36.02 38.41
N PRO A 470 -12.42 37.18 39.08
CA PRO A 470 -12.98 38.41 38.50
C PRO A 470 -11.99 39.35 37.79
#